data_AF-A0A1G3CS81-F1
#
_entry.id   AF-A0A1G3CS81-F1
#
_cell.length_a   1.000
_cell.length_b   1.000
_cell.length_c   1.000
_cell.angle_alpha   90.00
_cell.angle_beta   90.00
_cell.angle_gamma   90.00
#
_symmetry.space_group_name_H-M   'P 1'
#
loop_
_entity.id
_entity.type
_entity.pdbx_description
1 polymer ?
#
loop_
_entity_poly.entity_id
_entity_poly.type
_entity_poly.pdbx_seq_one_letter_code
_entity_poly.pdbx_strand_id
1 'polypeptide(L)'
;MREALIVSLDATNQRLNSGDEYRSEDQPQSQLTGGKLLDPTPLNSMSKIRLNDAETIRMEMARVYRDMRMGRIDTQNGTRLAYVLDMVRKAHETCELQRRVEVIDQVNKMRKVKK
;
A
#
# COMPACT_ATOMS: atom_id res chain seq x y z
N MET A 1 80.30 2.26 -17.23
CA MET A 1 78.97 2.58 -17.79
C MET A 1 78.25 3.36 -16.68
N ARG A 2 78.19 4.71 -16.63
CA ARG A 2 78.18 5.75 -17.68
C ARG A 2 77.00 5.55 -18.68
N GLU A 3 76.08 6.47 -18.95
CA GLU A 3 75.75 7.85 -18.44
C GLU A 3 74.21 8.03 -18.46
N ALA A 4 73.49 8.84 -17.66
CA ALA A 4 73.74 10.03 -16.80
C ALA A 4 73.44 11.42 -17.41
N LEU A 5 72.15 11.77 -17.56
CA LEU A 5 71.63 13.08 -17.99
C LEU A 5 70.27 13.34 -17.31
N ILE A 6 70.18 14.09 -16.20
CA ILE A 6 70.37 15.54 -15.95
C ILE A 6 69.13 16.39 -16.30
N VAL A 7 68.59 16.95 -15.21
CA VAL A 7 67.61 18.02 -15.05
C VAL A 7 67.78 19.18 -16.03
N SER A 8 66.67 19.78 -16.46
CA SER A 8 66.63 21.24 -16.64
C SER A 8 65.37 21.80 -15.99
N LEU A 9 65.57 22.86 -15.22
CA LEU A 9 64.57 23.62 -14.48
C LEU A 9 64.64 25.03 -15.06
N ASP A 10 63.53 25.61 -15.50
CA ASP A 10 63.50 27.05 -15.70
C ASP A 10 62.14 27.64 -15.33
N ALA A 11 62.21 28.73 -14.57
CA ALA A 11 61.06 29.47 -14.11
C ALA A 11 60.93 30.75 -14.93
N THR A 12 59.73 31.05 -15.40
CA THR A 12 59.41 32.42 -15.81
C THR A 12 58.01 32.78 -15.35
N ASN A 13 57.93 33.94 -14.72
CA ASN A 13 56.81 34.42 -13.93
C ASN A 13 56.12 35.57 -14.69
N GLN A 14 54.85 35.84 -14.40
CA GLN A 14 54.12 37.06 -14.82
C GLN A 14 53.80 37.15 -16.34
N ARG A 15 52.75 37.84 -16.81
CA ARG A 15 51.77 38.74 -16.15
C ARG A 15 50.49 38.86 -17.02
N LEU A 16 49.35 39.12 -16.38
CA LEU A 16 48.17 39.86 -16.87
C LEU A 16 47.57 39.52 -18.26
N ASN A 17 46.30 39.11 -18.26
CA ASN A 17 45.30 40.02 -18.84
C ASN A 17 43.96 39.95 -18.09
N SER A 18 43.26 41.08 -18.06
CA SER A 18 42.05 41.35 -17.29
C SER A 18 40.95 41.89 -18.21
N GLY A 19 39.68 41.65 -17.87
CA GLY A 19 38.56 42.36 -18.48
C GLY A 19 37.46 41.45 -19.02
N ASP A 20 36.40 41.35 -18.23
CA ASP A 20 34.98 41.34 -18.62
C ASP A 20 34.54 40.64 -19.90
N GLU A 21 33.72 39.59 -19.75
CA GLU A 21 32.44 39.56 -20.46
C GLU A 21 31.37 38.82 -19.63
N TYR A 22 30.27 39.51 -19.34
CA TYR A 22 29.11 38.95 -18.64
C TYR A 22 28.31 38.04 -19.57
N ARG A 23 28.03 36.81 -19.15
CA ARG A 23 26.81 36.11 -19.60
C ARG A 23 26.26 35.16 -18.52
N SER A 24 25.33 35.67 -17.73
CA SER A 24 24.44 34.86 -16.90
C SER A 24 23.40 34.11 -17.75
N GLU A 25 22.66 33.23 -17.07
CA GLU A 25 21.45 32.55 -17.56
C GLU A 25 21.67 31.44 -18.61
N ASP A 26 21.94 30.23 -18.11
CA ASP A 26 21.35 28.98 -18.65
C ASP A 26 21.18 27.97 -17.49
N GLN A 27 20.38 28.38 -16.50
CA GLN A 27 19.96 27.53 -15.39
C GLN A 27 18.84 26.59 -15.88
N PRO A 28 18.98 25.25 -15.80
CA PRO A 28 17.89 24.34 -16.14
C PRO A 28 16.80 24.40 -15.05
N GLN A 29 15.90 25.37 -15.19
CA GLN A 29 14.68 25.47 -14.41
C GLN A 29 13.74 24.31 -14.78
N SER A 30 13.97 23.15 -14.17
CA SER A 30 12.95 22.10 -14.07
C SER A 30 11.77 22.67 -13.29
N GLN A 31 10.76 23.11 -14.03
CA GLN A 31 9.59 23.80 -13.51
C GLN A 31 8.95 22.95 -12.41
N LEU A 32 8.87 23.51 -11.21
CA LEU A 32 8.05 22.98 -10.12
C LEU A 32 6.58 23.23 -10.45
N THR A 33 6.07 22.52 -11.46
CA THR A 33 4.65 22.49 -11.81
C THR A 33 3.88 22.08 -10.58
N GLY A 34 3.06 22.99 -10.07
CA GLY A 34 2.40 22.90 -8.77
C GLY A 34 1.37 21.78 -8.67
N GLY A 35 1.82 20.54 -8.64
CA GLY A 35 1.05 19.41 -8.15
C GLY A 35 0.79 19.65 -6.67
N LYS A 36 -0.43 20.10 -6.34
CA LYS A 36 -0.91 20.15 -4.97
C LYS A 36 -0.74 18.74 -4.38
N LEU A 37 0.24 18.60 -3.48
CA LEU A 37 0.33 17.42 -2.62
C LEU A 37 -1.00 17.31 -1.90
N LEU A 38 -1.79 16.30 -2.29
CA LEU A 38 -2.91 15.88 -1.47
C LEU A 38 -2.29 15.35 -0.18
N ASP A 39 -2.66 15.95 0.96
CA ASP A 39 -2.26 15.43 2.26
C ASP A 39 -2.56 13.92 2.28
N PRO A 40 -1.61 13.07 2.69
CA PRO A 40 -1.81 11.63 2.65
C PRO A 40 -3.05 11.30 3.49
N THR A 41 -4.11 10.81 2.82
CA THR A 41 -5.40 10.50 3.44
C THR A 41 -5.13 9.75 4.73
N PRO A 42 -5.52 10.28 5.91
CA PRO A 42 -4.99 9.82 7.18
C PRO A 42 -5.23 8.32 7.33
N LEU A 43 -4.14 7.54 7.34
CA LEU A 43 -4.14 6.09 7.45
C LEU A 43 -4.46 5.63 8.88
N ASN A 44 -5.35 6.36 9.55
CA ASN A 44 -5.80 6.10 10.91
C ASN A 44 -7.33 6.07 10.98
N SER A 45 -7.90 5.14 10.23
CA SER A 45 -8.72 4.17 10.93
C SER A 45 -7.90 2.89 11.01
N MET A 46 -7.50 2.47 12.22
CA MET A 46 -7.41 1.04 12.52
C MET A 46 -8.81 0.48 12.27
N SER A 47 -9.07 0.09 11.01
CA SER A 47 -10.42 -0.11 10.50
C SER A 47 -11.05 -1.27 11.26
N LYS A 48 -11.93 -0.92 12.22
CA LYS A 48 -12.63 -1.87 13.08
C LYS A 48 -13.20 -2.97 12.20
N ILE A 49 -12.70 -4.19 12.36
CA ILE A 49 -13.00 -5.31 11.47
C ILE A 49 -14.52 -5.55 11.53
N ARG A 50 -15.23 -5.22 10.45
CA ARG A 50 -16.70 -5.25 10.39
C ARG A 50 -17.16 -6.65 10.01
N LEU A 51 -17.21 -7.55 10.98
CA LEU A 51 -17.70 -8.93 10.79
C LEU A 51 -19.24 -9.02 10.79
N ASN A 52 -19.93 -8.03 10.22
CA ASN A 52 -21.39 -7.89 10.33
C ASN A 52 -22.16 -8.67 9.26
N ASP A 53 -21.50 -9.02 8.16
CA ASP A 53 -22.07 -9.73 7.01
C ASP A 53 -21.03 -10.66 6.37
N ALA A 54 -21.52 -11.73 5.74
CA ALA A 54 -20.71 -12.75 5.08
C ALA A 54 -19.81 -12.20 3.97
N GLU A 55 -20.21 -11.17 3.22
CA GLU A 55 -19.34 -10.54 2.21
C GLU A 55 -18.15 -9.84 2.86
N THR A 56 -18.38 -9.06 3.92
CA THR A 56 -17.26 -8.34 4.57
C THR A 56 -16.29 -9.33 5.21
N ILE A 57 -16.79 -10.45 5.75
CA ILE A 57 -15.94 -11.53 6.27
C ILE A 57 -15.14 -12.19 5.14
N ARG A 58 -15.72 -12.44 3.95
CA ARG A 58 -14.96 -12.93 2.76
C ARG A 58 -13.85 -11.96 2.36
N MET A 59 -14.11 -10.66 2.34
CA MET A 59 -13.12 -9.64 1.99
C MET A 59 -11.93 -9.63 2.98
N GLU A 60 -12.19 -9.78 4.29
CA GLU A 60 -11.14 -9.89 5.30
C GLU A 60 -10.37 -11.22 5.19
N MET A 61 -11.03 -12.35 4.89
CA MET A 61 -10.32 -13.61 4.59
C MET A 61 -9.37 -13.46 3.38
N ALA A 62 -9.82 -12.78 2.32
CA ALA A 62 -8.99 -12.48 1.15
C ALA A 62 -7.84 -11.52 1.48
N ARG A 63 -8.02 -10.60 2.43
CA ARG A 63 -6.95 -9.73 2.96
C ARG A 63 -5.92 -10.54 3.74
N VAL A 64 -6.35 -11.38 4.68
CA VAL A 64 -5.46 -12.28 5.46
C VAL A 64 -4.63 -13.16 4.52
N TYR A 65 -5.23 -13.67 3.43
CA TYR A 65 -4.49 -14.38 2.38
C TYR A 65 -3.41 -13.52 1.71
N ARG A 66 -3.73 -12.28 1.33
CA ARG A 66 -2.74 -11.35 0.75
C ARG A 66 -1.62 -11.02 1.72
N ASP A 67 -1.93 -10.80 3.00
CA ASP A 67 -0.94 -10.48 4.03
C ASP A 67 -0.01 -11.68 4.32
N MET A 68 -0.52 -12.93 4.29
CA MET A 68 0.32 -14.14 4.29
C MET A 68 1.21 -14.20 3.03
N ARG A 69 0.64 -13.98 1.84
CA ARG A 69 1.38 -14.08 0.57
C ARG A 69 2.46 -13.00 0.41
N MET A 70 2.30 -11.86 1.10
CA MET A 70 3.29 -10.78 1.19
C MET A 70 4.27 -10.94 2.35
N GLY A 71 4.18 -12.02 3.14
CA GLY A 71 5.05 -12.26 4.30
C GLY A 71 4.87 -11.29 5.47
N ARG A 72 3.77 -10.54 5.51
CA ARG A 72 3.46 -9.58 6.59
C ARG A 72 2.97 -10.26 7.86
N ILE A 73 2.32 -11.41 7.70
CA ILE A 73 1.94 -12.31 8.78
C ILE A 73 2.45 -13.71 8.45
N ASP A 74 2.87 -14.44 9.48
CA ASP A 74 3.22 -15.84 9.32
C ASP A 74 2.02 -16.68 8.87
N THR A 75 2.29 -17.68 8.02
CA THR A 75 1.27 -18.54 7.41
C THR A 75 0.50 -19.37 8.43
N GLN A 76 1.15 -19.82 9.52
CA GLN A 76 0.47 -20.59 10.57
C GLN A 76 -0.54 -19.70 11.31
N ASN A 77 -0.13 -18.48 11.68
CA ASN A 77 -0.99 -17.50 12.33
C ASN A 77 -2.13 -17.02 11.42
N GLY A 78 -1.83 -16.72 10.15
CA GLY A 78 -2.84 -16.33 9.16
C GLY A 78 -3.85 -17.44 8.85
N THR A 79 -3.43 -18.71 8.85
CA THR A 79 -4.34 -19.86 8.69
C THR A 79 -5.29 -20.00 9.88
N ARG A 80 -4.79 -19.83 11.12
CA ARG A 80 -5.65 -19.82 12.33
C ARG A 80 -6.67 -18.68 12.30
N LEU A 81 -6.24 -17.49 11.87
CA LEU A 81 -7.13 -16.33 11.72
C LEU A 81 -8.20 -16.57 10.64
N ALA A 82 -7.82 -17.10 9.48
CA ALA A 82 -8.75 -17.43 8.40
C ALA A 82 -9.79 -18.50 8.83
N TYR A 83 -9.39 -19.47 9.65
CA TYR A 83 -10.31 -20.47 10.23
C TYR A 83 -11.36 -19.82 11.15
N VAL A 84 -10.95 -18.91 12.04
CA VAL A 84 -11.90 -18.18 12.92
C VAL A 84 -12.85 -17.32 12.09
N LEU A 85 -12.36 -16.63 11.05
CA LEU A 85 -13.21 -15.88 10.13
C LEU A 85 -14.22 -16.78 9.40
N ASP A 86 -13.83 -17.97 8.95
CA ASP A 86 -14.73 -18.94 8.31
C ASP A 86 -15.82 -19.46 9.27
N MET A 87 -15.48 -19.68 10.56
CA MET A 87 -16.46 -20.01 11.61
C MET A 87 -17.49 -18.89 11.80
N VAL A 88 -17.05 -17.63 11.86
CA VAL A 88 -17.96 -16.47 11.99
C VAL A 88 -18.83 -16.32 10.74
N ARG A 89 -18.27 -16.54 9.52
CA ARG A 89 -19.05 -16.51 8.27
C ARG A 89 -20.16 -17.56 8.27
N LYS A 90 -19.82 -18.80 8.65
CA LYS A 90 -20.78 -19.91 8.76
C LYS A 90 -21.88 -19.65 9.77
N ALA A 91 -21.56 -19.03 10.91
CA ALA A 91 -22.56 -18.64 11.90
C ALA A 91 -23.55 -17.61 11.33
N HIS A 92 -23.06 -16.56 10.66
CA HIS A 92 -23.91 -15.58 9.96
C HIS A 92 -24.78 -16.24 8.88
N GLU A 93 -24.19 -17.04 7.99
CA GLU A 93 -24.90 -17.76 6.93
C GLU A 93 -26.01 -18.66 7.52
N THR A 94 -25.74 -19.35 8.64
CA THR A 94 -26.71 -20.20 9.34
C THR A 94 -27.87 -19.39 9.93
N CYS A 95 -27.59 -18.27 10.62
CA CYS A 95 -28.63 -17.40 11.17
C CYS A 95 -29.53 -16.77 10.09
N GLU A 96 -28.95 -16.36 8.96
CA GLU A 96 -29.70 -15.83 7.82
C GLU A 96 -30.61 -16.89 7.18
N LEU A 97 -30.12 -18.12 7.01
CA LEU A 97 -30.91 -19.23 6.49
C LEU A 97 -32.04 -19.61 7.44
N GLN A 98 -31.76 -19.72 8.73
CA GLN A 98 -32.78 -20.03 9.76
C GLN A 98 -33.93 -19.01 9.74
N ARG A 99 -33.62 -17.70 9.72
CA ARG A 99 -34.63 -16.65 9.63
C ARG A 99 -35.48 -16.74 8.36
N ARG A 100 -34.88 -17.09 7.22
CA ARG A 100 -35.61 -17.28 5.95
C ARG A 100 -36.55 -18.48 6.00
N VAL A 101 -36.13 -19.59 6.61
CA VAL A 101 -36.98 -20.78 6.83
C VAL A 101 -38.16 -20.43 7.73
N GLU A 102 -37.94 -19.73 8.83
CA GLU A 102 -39.00 -19.30 9.76
C GLU A 102 -40.06 -18.41 9.08
N VAL A 103 -39.63 -17.46 8.23
CA VAL A 103 -40.55 -16.62 7.44
C VAL A 103 -41.37 -17.46 6.46
N ILE A 104 -40.75 -18.42 5.77
CA ILE A 104 -41.44 -19.34 4.84
C ILE A 104 -42.48 -20.18 5.60
N ASP A 105 -42.12 -20.72 6.76
CA ASP A 105 -43.03 -21.51 7.59
C ASP A 105 -44.20 -20.70 8.14
N GLN A 106 -43.99 -19.44 8.54
CA GLN A 106 -45.05 -18.52 8.96
C GLN A 106 -46.03 -18.28 7.80
N VAL A 107 -45.53 -17.94 6.60
CA VAL A 107 -46.36 -17.74 5.40
C VAL A 107 -47.14 -19.00 5.02
N ASN A 108 -46.51 -20.18 5.13
CA ASN A 108 -47.16 -21.46 4.85
C ASN A 108 -48.25 -21.80 5.89
N LYS A 109 -48.04 -21.52 7.17
CA LYS A 109 -49.06 -21.66 8.23
C LYS A 109 -50.25 -20.74 7.95
N MET A 110 -50.01 -19.46 7.65
CA MET A 110 -51.08 -18.49 7.30
C MET A 110 -51.91 -18.95 6.09
N ARG A 111 -51.27 -19.51 5.06
CA ARG A 111 -51.95 -20.07 3.88
C ARG A 111 -52.81 -21.30 4.20
N LYS A 112 -52.38 -22.15 5.14
CA LYS A 112 -53.15 -23.33 5.58
C LYS A 112 -54.37 -22.95 6.43
N VAL A 113 -54.28 -21.90 7.25
CA VAL A 113 -55.39 -21.41 8.09
C VAL A 113 -56.48 -20.70 7.27
N LYS A 114 -56.18 -20.27 6.04
CA LYS A 114 -57.13 -19.59 5.13
C LYS A 114 -57.81 -20.53 4.12
N LYS A 115 -57.69 -21.85 4.30
CA LYS A 115 -58.35 -22.89 3.51
C LYS A 115 -59.30 -23.71 4.37
#